data_AF-A0A972JR37-F1
#
_entry.id   AF-A0A972JR37-F1
#
_cell.length_a   1.000
_cell.length_b   1.000
_cell.length_c   1.000
_cell.angle_alpha   90.00
_cell.angle_beta   90.00
_cell.angle_gamma   90.00
#
_symmetry.space_group_name_H-M   'P 1'
#
loop_
_entity.id
_entity.type
_entity.pdbx_description
1 polymer ?
#
loop_
_entity_poly.entity_id
_entity_poly.type
_entity_poly.pdbx_seq_one_letter_code
_entity_poly.pdbx_strand_id
1 'polypeptide(L)'
;MESGEINMSQPYRLRRRIIDLAVCLILCGVTLTFCFFVAYIPRSATITMDSFPFMIPVTNFYSVEEFPDRVGNYRWSSGESAISLPNPGGPITVGFIMAGGPGRTVPVRLYAQDAAYELIVTPEPRTYTFVISATWEERLSVTMTAPTFEERHRRLGVVVSDIQVDGGHTISGFLVAALLTTVLGCYILPRQIGVRIRWSVVIVSLVLCLLMVWQLSSLWYYALFVPLLWFVLGMNFVVGLFNHLRTRTEGAAILPVTPSRERIFITSFGVLVAVNVSIFTSLYLLFPRIRYLLFFEDQLIESIAAMLLLGVCLSGIVMMASFWSMALQRAIASVFASASLVGFLDEVSYGQRFFGFSTWYIYDKPVDGVHDILDILRVMPASDRMWFFLLMAVMALIVSVILWKTYVYWSHMVSFVRTRDGKLMGLFLLISLVCVILSTTIDFLRLQPGWFAFAEELLEMNVTLALLFALFSVALPRRVS
;
A
#
# COMPACT_ATOMS: atom_id res chain seq x y z
N MET A 1 45.91 -43.19 -9.28
CA MET A 1 45.31 -43.04 -7.93
C MET A 1 44.88 -41.59 -7.82
N GLU A 2 43.62 -41.31 -8.16
CA GLU A 2 43.01 -40.00 -7.88
C GLU A 2 42.86 -39.90 -6.36
N SER A 3 43.58 -38.98 -5.75
CA SER A 3 43.38 -38.63 -4.35
C SER A 3 41.96 -38.07 -4.21
N GLY A 4 41.04 -38.89 -3.74
CA GLY A 4 39.67 -38.48 -3.45
C GLY A 4 39.69 -37.34 -2.43
N GLU A 5 39.56 -36.11 -2.91
CA GLU A 5 39.33 -34.95 -2.05
C GLU A 5 38.02 -35.19 -1.29
N ILE A 6 38.15 -35.55 -0.02
CA ILE A 6 37.02 -35.62 0.90
C ILE A 6 36.43 -34.20 0.94
N ASN A 7 35.29 -34.05 0.29
CA ASN A 7 34.62 -32.79 0.08
C ASN A 7 34.07 -32.25 1.41
N MET A 8 34.95 -31.64 2.22
CA MET A 8 34.65 -31.08 3.55
C MET A 8 33.53 -30.03 3.54
N SER A 9 33.05 -29.62 2.36
CA SER A 9 31.94 -28.68 2.20
C SER A 9 30.55 -29.27 2.46
N GLN A 10 30.37 -30.59 2.37
CA GLN A 10 29.06 -31.23 2.57
C GLN A 10 28.47 -31.08 3.99
N PRO A 11 29.21 -31.42 5.08
CA PRO A 11 28.65 -31.33 6.44
C PRO A 11 28.29 -29.89 6.83
N TYR A 12 29.04 -28.89 6.35
CA TYR A 12 28.74 -27.48 6.60
C TYR A 12 27.43 -27.03 5.93
N ARG A 13 27.18 -27.48 4.68
CA ARG A 13 25.93 -27.16 3.96
C ARG A 13 24.72 -27.80 4.63
N LEU A 14 24.83 -29.04 5.10
CA LEU A 14 23.74 -29.72 5.80
C LEU A 14 23.43 -29.02 7.12
N ARG A 15 24.44 -28.72 7.94
CA ARG A 15 24.27 -27.99 9.20
C ARG A 15 23.60 -26.63 8.99
N ARG A 16 24.03 -25.88 7.97
CA ARG A 16 23.41 -24.59 7.63
C ARG A 16 21.93 -24.74 7.26
N ARG A 17 21.58 -25.73 6.43
CA ARG A 17 20.18 -26.01 6.06
C ARG A 17 19.32 -26.37 7.27
N ILE A 18 19.85 -27.17 8.20
CA ILE A 18 19.14 -27.53 9.44
C ILE A 18 18.87 -26.28 10.29
N ILE A 19 19.87 -25.41 10.45
CA ILE A 19 19.71 -24.15 11.20
C ILE A 19 18.69 -23.23 10.51
N ASP A 20 18.78 -23.07 9.20
CA ASP A 20 17.84 -22.25 8.43
C ASP A 20 16.40 -22.80 8.55
N LEU A 21 16.23 -24.12 8.48
CA LEU A 21 14.93 -24.77 8.67
C LEU A 21 14.40 -24.56 10.09
N ALA A 22 15.23 -24.74 11.12
CA ALA A 22 14.84 -24.52 12.50
C ALA A 22 14.38 -23.07 12.74
N VAL A 23 15.09 -22.09 12.19
CA VAL A 23 14.69 -20.68 12.28
C VAL A 23 13.40 -20.40 11.53
N CYS A 24 13.21 -20.94 10.31
CA CYS A 24 11.92 -20.85 9.62
C CYS A 24 10.77 -21.39 10.47
N LEU A 25 10.93 -22.58 11.06
CA LEU A 25 9.90 -23.20 11.90
C LEU A 25 9.58 -22.35 13.13
N ILE A 26 10.60 -21.78 13.78
CA ILE A 26 10.42 -20.85 14.91
C ILE A 26 9.64 -19.61 14.45
N LEU A 27 10.03 -18.99 13.33
CA LEU A 27 9.35 -17.81 12.78
C LEU A 27 7.88 -18.10 12.45
N CYS A 28 7.60 -19.24 11.80
CA CYS A 28 6.23 -19.68 11.54
C CYS A 28 5.45 -19.94 12.83
N GLY A 29 6.06 -20.55 13.85
CA GLY A 29 5.45 -20.76 15.16
C GLY A 29 5.08 -19.43 15.83
N VAL A 30 5.97 -18.45 15.79
CA VAL A 30 5.71 -17.08 16.28
C VAL A 30 4.56 -16.44 15.50
N THR A 31 4.53 -16.57 14.17
CA THR A 31 3.44 -16.05 13.34
C THR A 31 2.09 -16.69 13.67
N LEU A 32 2.05 -18.01 13.86
CA LEU A 32 0.84 -18.72 14.27
C LEU A 32 0.36 -18.27 15.66
N THR A 33 1.30 -18.11 16.59
CA THR A 33 1.01 -17.61 17.94
C THR A 33 0.44 -16.18 17.87
N PHE A 34 1.03 -15.32 17.04
CA PHE A 34 0.52 -13.98 16.77
C PHE A 34 -0.89 -14.00 16.17
N CYS A 35 -1.14 -14.83 15.16
CA CYS A 35 -2.47 -15.00 14.58
C CYS A 35 -3.46 -15.45 15.65
N PHE A 36 -3.09 -16.42 16.49
CA PHE A 36 -3.92 -16.87 17.60
C PHE A 36 -4.29 -15.69 18.51
N PHE A 37 -3.31 -14.90 18.98
CA PHE A 37 -3.60 -13.73 19.82
C PHE A 37 -4.50 -12.69 19.14
N VAL A 38 -4.23 -12.35 17.89
CA VAL A 38 -5.05 -11.40 17.12
C VAL A 38 -6.47 -11.91 16.94
N ALA A 39 -6.66 -13.23 16.79
CA ALA A 39 -7.98 -13.83 16.65
C ALA A 39 -8.85 -13.56 17.88
N TYR A 40 -8.27 -13.46 19.09
CA TYR A 40 -9.04 -13.22 20.32
C TYR A 40 -9.40 -11.76 20.54
N ILE A 41 -8.83 -10.82 19.78
CA ILE A 41 -9.17 -9.40 19.93
C ILE A 41 -10.53 -9.19 19.25
N PRO A 42 -11.58 -8.80 20.00
CA PRO A 42 -12.86 -8.46 19.38
C PRO A 42 -12.65 -7.27 18.45
N ARG A 43 -13.23 -7.36 17.26
CA ARG A 43 -13.11 -6.34 16.23
C ARG A 43 -14.48 -5.73 16.00
N SER A 44 -14.54 -4.42 16.15
CA SER A 44 -15.75 -3.61 15.98
C SER A 44 -15.39 -2.39 15.14
N ALA A 45 -16.26 -2.04 14.21
CA ALA A 45 -16.16 -0.82 13.43
C ALA A 45 -17.56 -0.24 13.20
N THR A 46 -17.70 1.06 13.44
CA THR A 46 -18.84 1.83 12.95
C THR A 46 -18.40 2.59 11.72
N ILE A 47 -19.10 2.38 10.62
CA ILE A 47 -18.74 2.92 9.32
C ILE A 47 -19.91 3.73 8.79
N THR A 48 -19.65 5.00 8.53
CA THR A 48 -20.61 6.00 8.07
C THR A 48 -20.70 5.99 6.54
N MET A 49 -21.83 6.39 5.97
CA MET A 49 -22.02 6.39 4.51
C MET A 49 -21.21 7.43 3.73
N ASP A 50 -20.54 8.35 4.41
CA ASP A 50 -19.56 9.29 3.86
C ASP A 50 -18.13 8.73 3.85
N SER A 51 -17.91 7.52 4.39
CA SER A 51 -16.60 6.86 4.35
C SER A 51 -16.11 6.67 2.91
N PHE A 52 -14.79 6.62 2.75
CA PHE A 52 -14.17 6.50 1.44
C PHE A 52 -14.68 5.26 0.67
N PRO A 53 -14.87 5.36 -0.66
CA PRO A 53 -15.39 4.25 -1.48
C PRO A 53 -14.57 2.95 -1.45
N PHE A 54 -13.29 3.00 -1.07
CA PHE A 54 -12.49 1.79 -0.87
C PHE A 54 -12.72 1.16 0.49
N MET A 55 -13.08 1.92 1.53
CA MET A 55 -13.45 1.36 2.82
C MET A 55 -14.77 0.61 2.70
N ILE A 56 -15.79 1.28 2.13
CA ILE A 56 -17.09 0.68 1.83
C ILE A 56 -17.39 0.83 0.32
N PRO A 57 -16.99 -0.14 -0.50
CA PRO A 57 -17.47 -0.24 -1.86
C PRO A 57 -18.99 -0.40 -1.85
N VAL A 58 -19.70 0.61 -2.35
CA VAL A 58 -21.15 0.62 -2.50
C VAL A 58 -21.51 0.62 -3.98
N THR A 59 -22.55 -0.12 -4.32
CA THR A 59 -23.11 -0.16 -5.68
C THR A 59 -24.60 0.14 -5.60
N ASN A 60 -25.11 0.91 -6.57
CA ASN A 60 -26.53 1.29 -6.64
C ASN A 60 -27.02 2.06 -5.40
N PHE A 61 -26.15 2.92 -4.87
CA PHE A 61 -26.50 3.96 -3.89
C PHE A 61 -26.38 5.34 -4.53
N TYR A 62 -27.24 6.26 -4.10
CA TYR A 62 -27.15 7.66 -4.47
C TYR A 62 -26.01 8.37 -3.71
N SER A 63 -25.80 9.64 -4.05
CA SER A 63 -24.87 10.54 -3.34
C SER A 63 -25.22 10.64 -1.85
N VAL A 64 -24.21 10.97 -1.05
CA VAL A 64 -24.38 11.24 0.37
C VAL A 64 -25.30 12.44 0.58
N GLU A 65 -26.18 12.36 1.56
CA GLU A 65 -27.07 13.42 2.02
C GLU A 65 -26.98 13.53 3.55
N GLU A 66 -27.22 14.73 4.10
CA GLU A 66 -27.26 14.98 5.54
C GLU A 66 -28.69 14.85 6.07
N PHE A 67 -28.85 14.31 7.28
CA PHE A 67 -30.16 14.31 7.94
C PHE A 67 -30.58 15.76 8.29
N PRO A 68 -31.82 16.16 8.02
CA PRO A 68 -32.28 17.52 8.29
C PRO A 68 -32.48 17.80 9.79
N ASP A 69 -32.68 16.77 10.59
CA ASP A 69 -33.13 16.84 11.98
C ASP A 69 -32.10 16.27 12.99
N ARG A 70 -30.97 15.76 12.52
CA ARG A 70 -29.92 15.18 13.36
C ARG A 70 -28.56 15.18 12.68
N VAL A 71 -27.50 15.05 13.46
CA VAL A 71 -26.14 14.87 12.95
C VAL A 71 -26.03 13.48 12.32
N GLY A 72 -25.52 13.42 11.09
CA GLY A 72 -25.23 12.17 10.40
C GLY A 72 -25.45 12.26 8.90
N ASN A 73 -24.79 11.34 8.20
CA ASN A 73 -24.83 11.22 6.75
C ASN A 73 -25.55 9.94 6.35
N TYR A 74 -26.26 9.98 5.22
CA TYR A 74 -26.96 8.82 4.70
C TYR A 74 -26.89 8.75 3.18
N ARG A 75 -27.23 7.58 2.64
CA ARG A 75 -27.45 7.37 1.22
C ARG A 75 -28.79 6.67 1.00
N TRP A 76 -29.45 7.04 -0.09
CA TRP A 76 -30.57 6.27 -0.62
C TRP A 76 -30.06 5.08 -1.43
N SER A 77 -30.68 3.91 -1.25
CA SER A 77 -30.55 2.79 -2.20
C SER A 77 -31.42 3.03 -3.44
N SER A 78 -31.10 2.39 -4.57
CA SER A 78 -31.92 2.44 -5.80
C SER A 78 -32.82 1.21 -6.01
N GLY A 79 -33.09 0.46 -4.93
CA GLY A 79 -33.92 -0.73 -4.92
C GLY A 79 -33.11 -2.01 -4.78
N GLU A 80 -32.19 -2.28 -5.70
CA GLU A 80 -31.23 -3.39 -5.60
C GLU A 80 -29.82 -2.82 -5.44
N SER A 81 -29.31 -2.85 -4.21
CA SER A 81 -28.03 -2.27 -3.87
C SER A 81 -27.12 -3.26 -3.17
N ALA A 82 -25.81 -3.07 -3.27
CA ALA A 82 -24.86 -3.92 -2.56
C ALA A 82 -23.76 -3.11 -1.91
N ILE A 83 -23.35 -3.57 -0.73
CA ILE A 83 -22.35 -2.97 0.13
C ILE A 83 -21.30 -4.05 0.43
N SER A 84 -20.02 -3.69 0.35
CA SER A 84 -18.91 -4.58 0.71
C SER A 84 -18.27 -4.14 2.03
N LEU A 85 -18.54 -4.89 3.10
CA LEU A 85 -18.11 -4.59 4.47
C LEU A 85 -16.79 -5.29 4.81
N PRO A 86 -15.96 -4.74 5.71
CA PRO A 86 -14.79 -5.48 6.20
C PRO A 86 -15.22 -6.70 7.02
N ASN A 87 -14.48 -7.81 6.91
CA ASN A 87 -14.73 -9.00 7.71
C ASN A 87 -13.92 -8.94 9.03
N PRO A 88 -14.56 -8.79 10.21
CA PRO A 88 -13.86 -8.82 11.49
C PRO A 88 -13.32 -10.22 11.86
N GLY A 89 -13.77 -11.27 11.16
CA GLY A 89 -13.49 -12.67 11.46
C GLY A 89 -14.57 -13.28 12.36
N GLY A 90 -14.68 -14.61 12.33
CA GLY A 90 -15.65 -15.38 13.13
C GLY A 90 -17.10 -15.04 12.83
N PRO A 91 -18.03 -15.40 13.74
CA PRO A 91 -19.42 -14.99 13.62
C PRO A 91 -19.52 -13.47 13.60
N ILE A 92 -20.18 -12.93 12.58
CA ILE A 92 -20.22 -11.49 12.31
C ILE A 92 -21.59 -10.99 12.71
N THR A 93 -21.65 -9.94 13.52
CA THR A 93 -22.88 -9.19 13.75
C THR A 93 -22.81 -7.92 12.93
N VAL A 94 -23.81 -7.68 12.10
CA VAL A 94 -23.91 -6.45 11.32
C VAL A 94 -25.17 -5.71 11.72
N GLY A 95 -25.02 -4.42 12.04
CA GLY A 95 -26.11 -3.51 12.33
C GLY A 95 -26.21 -2.45 11.25
N PHE A 96 -27.36 -2.32 10.60
CA PHE A 96 -27.63 -1.18 9.73
C PHE A 96 -28.57 -0.19 10.41
N ILE A 97 -28.22 1.09 10.39
CA ILE A 97 -29.18 2.15 10.67
C ILE A 97 -29.94 2.46 9.38
N MET A 98 -31.21 2.03 9.30
CA MET A 98 -32.05 2.17 8.11
C MET A 98 -33.36 2.91 8.41
N ALA A 99 -33.90 3.56 7.40
CA ALA A 99 -35.22 4.20 7.42
C ALA A 99 -35.94 4.02 6.08
N GLY A 100 -37.27 3.88 6.11
CA GLY A 100 -38.11 3.79 4.91
C GLY A 100 -38.36 5.14 4.23
N GLY A 101 -38.03 6.24 4.92
CA GLY A 101 -38.31 7.61 4.50
C GLY A 101 -39.62 8.15 5.10
N PRO A 102 -39.95 9.44 4.84
CA PRO A 102 -41.06 10.12 5.49
C PRO A 102 -42.41 9.38 5.32
N GLY A 103 -42.95 8.88 6.43
CA GLY A 103 -44.25 8.19 6.48
C GLY A 103 -44.30 6.82 5.79
N ARG A 104 -43.16 6.23 5.42
CA ARG A 104 -43.11 4.98 4.63
C ARG A 104 -42.54 3.83 5.44
N THR A 105 -43.25 2.71 5.42
CA THR A 105 -42.76 1.42 5.91
C THR A 105 -42.38 0.57 4.70
N VAL A 106 -41.15 0.08 4.64
CA VAL A 106 -40.59 -0.56 3.43
C VAL A 106 -40.12 -1.98 3.76
N PRO A 107 -40.65 -3.03 3.09
CA PRO A 107 -40.12 -4.38 3.25
C PRO A 107 -38.75 -4.48 2.56
N VAL A 108 -37.75 -4.97 3.28
CA VAL A 108 -36.37 -5.11 2.80
C VAL A 108 -35.94 -6.57 2.92
N ARG A 109 -35.29 -7.06 1.86
CA ARG A 109 -34.55 -8.34 1.88
C ARG A 109 -33.06 -8.05 1.88
N LEU A 110 -32.35 -8.58 2.86
CA LEU A 110 -30.89 -8.55 2.91
C LEU A 110 -30.36 -9.95 2.58
N TYR A 111 -29.37 -10.01 1.69
CA TYR A 111 -28.65 -11.21 1.35
C TYR A 111 -27.19 -11.03 1.77
N ALA A 112 -26.69 -11.95 2.58
CA ALA A 112 -25.29 -11.99 2.99
C ALA A 112 -24.80 -13.43 2.90
N GLN A 113 -23.89 -13.70 1.96
CA GLN A 113 -23.48 -15.06 1.60
C GLN A 113 -24.73 -15.90 1.21
N ASP A 114 -24.92 -17.06 1.85
CA ASP A 114 -26.06 -17.96 1.63
C ASP A 114 -27.28 -17.63 2.49
N ALA A 115 -27.21 -16.59 3.34
CA ALA A 115 -28.29 -16.20 4.23
C ALA A 115 -29.15 -15.09 3.63
N ALA A 116 -30.47 -15.22 3.76
CA ALA A 116 -31.45 -14.20 3.41
C ALA A 116 -32.24 -13.79 4.66
N TYR A 117 -32.36 -12.48 4.87
CA TYR A 117 -33.10 -11.88 5.98
C TYR A 117 -34.22 -11.00 5.42
N GLU A 118 -35.45 -11.23 5.86
CA GLU A 118 -36.58 -10.37 5.53
C GLU A 118 -36.92 -9.51 6.75
N LEU A 119 -37.00 -8.20 6.57
CA LEU A 119 -37.36 -7.27 7.63
C LEU A 119 -38.23 -6.13 7.10
N ILE A 120 -38.97 -5.50 8.01
CA ILE A 120 -39.82 -4.36 7.72
C ILE A 120 -39.14 -3.12 8.28
N VAL A 121 -38.69 -2.21 7.40
CA VAL A 121 -38.03 -0.96 7.79
C VAL A 121 -39.06 0.12 8.05
N THR A 122 -39.06 0.67 9.27
CA THR A 122 -39.95 1.75 9.71
C THR A 122 -39.62 3.10 9.06
N PRO A 123 -40.54 4.07 9.07
CA PRO A 123 -40.28 5.43 8.57
C PRO A 123 -39.12 6.11 9.28
N GLU A 124 -39.02 5.94 10.60
CA GLU A 124 -37.94 6.50 11.39
C GLU A 124 -36.69 5.62 11.33
N PRO A 125 -35.49 6.22 11.41
CA PRO A 125 -34.24 5.49 11.49
C PRO A 125 -34.17 4.56 12.70
N ARG A 126 -33.91 3.27 12.45
CA ARG A 126 -33.72 2.24 13.47
C ARG A 126 -32.50 1.39 13.14
N THR A 127 -31.87 0.84 14.17
CA THR A 127 -30.80 -0.14 14.01
C THR A 127 -31.40 -1.52 13.83
N TYR A 128 -31.09 -2.17 12.71
CA TYR A 128 -31.48 -3.54 12.41
C TYR A 128 -30.22 -4.41 12.43
N THR A 129 -30.19 -5.37 13.36
CA THR A 129 -29.02 -6.21 13.61
C THR A 129 -29.28 -7.64 13.15
N PHE A 130 -28.30 -8.23 12.48
CA PHE A 130 -28.34 -9.59 11.97
C PHE A 130 -27.00 -10.27 12.19
N VAL A 131 -27.04 -11.60 12.34
CA VAL A 131 -25.86 -12.43 12.62
C VAL A 131 -25.56 -13.27 11.40
N ILE A 132 -24.37 -13.11 10.86
CA ILE A 132 -23.89 -13.78 9.66
C ILE A 132 -22.85 -14.81 10.08
N SER A 133 -22.86 -15.96 9.39
CA SER A 133 -21.85 -16.98 9.58
C SER A 133 -20.46 -16.47 9.22
N ALA A 134 -19.46 -17.05 9.87
CA ALA A 134 -18.07 -16.74 9.58
C ALA A 134 -17.75 -17.03 8.11
N THR A 135 -17.11 -16.07 7.44
CA THR A 135 -16.57 -16.25 6.08
C THR A 135 -15.06 -16.18 6.07
N TRP A 136 -14.48 -16.84 5.08
CA TRP A 136 -13.06 -16.84 4.78
C TRP A 136 -12.63 -15.66 3.89
N GLU A 137 -13.59 -14.96 3.28
CA GLU A 137 -13.34 -13.76 2.48
C GLU A 137 -12.96 -12.57 3.37
N GLU A 138 -12.07 -11.69 2.91
CA GLU A 138 -11.68 -10.50 3.68
C GLU A 138 -12.79 -9.43 3.71
N ARG A 139 -13.72 -9.51 2.76
CA ARG A 139 -14.89 -8.65 2.66
C ARG A 139 -16.16 -9.47 2.70
N LEU A 140 -17.18 -8.90 3.33
CA LEU A 140 -18.52 -9.41 3.39
C LEU A 140 -19.39 -8.60 2.42
N SER A 141 -19.86 -9.24 1.34
CA SER A 141 -20.85 -8.63 0.47
C SER A 141 -22.24 -8.77 1.07
N VAL A 142 -22.92 -7.64 1.27
CA VAL A 142 -24.33 -7.57 1.67
C VAL A 142 -25.11 -6.93 0.54
N THR A 143 -26.03 -7.69 -0.04
CA THR A 143 -26.97 -7.20 -1.05
C THR A 143 -28.30 -6.89 -0.39
N MET A 144 -28.96 -5.82 -0.83
CA MET A 144 -30.21 -5.33 -0.31
C MET A 144 -31.20 -5.14 -1.44
N THR A 145 -32.40 -5.68 -1.27
CA THR A 145 -33.51 -5.51 -2.19
C THR A 145 -34.69 -4.88 -1.47
N ALA A 146 -35.17 -3.75 -1.98
CA ALA A 146 -36.31 -3.01 -1.46
C ALA A 146 -37.19 -2.51 -2.62
N PRO A 147 -38.53 -2.43 -2.43
CA PRO A 147 -39.37 -1.72 -3.38
C PRO A 147 -38.97 -0.25 -3.39
N THR A 148 -39.11 0.37 -4.56
CA THR A 148 -38.69 1.75 -4.79
C THR A 148 -39.89 2.65 -5.05
N PHE A 149 -39.75 3.92 -4.74
CA PHE A 149 -40.69 4.98 -5.11
C PHE A 149 -39.98 6.09 -5.89
N GLU A 150 -40.73 6.90 -6.62
CA GLU A 150 -40.18 8.04 -7.34
C GLU A 150 -40.30 9.32 -6.50
N GLU A 151 -39.19 10.04 -6.35
CA GLU A 151 -39.15 11.34 -5.70
C GLU A 151 -38.06 12.20 -6.34
N ARG A 152 -38.41 13.40 -6.79
CA ARG A 152 -37.50 14.34 -7.47
C ARG A 152 -36.74 13.68 -8.65
N HIS A 153 -37.43 12.89 -9.47
CA HIS A 153 -36.86 12.14 -10.60
C HIS A 153 -35.81 11.08 -10.22
N ARG A 154 -35.76 10.66 -8.95
CA ARG A 154 -34.94 9.56 -8.48
C ARG A 154 -35.80 8.38 -8.09
N ARG A 155 -35.32 7.17 -8.34
CA ARG A 155 -35.96 5.92 -7.93
C ARG A 155 -35.35 5.48 -6.60
N LEU A 156 -35.96 5.91 -5.50
CA LEU A 156 -35.44 5.76 -4.15
C LEU A 156 -35.98 4.50 -3.48
N GLY A 157 -35.11 3.74 -2.83
CA GLY A 157 -35.45 2.61 -1.97
C GLY A 157 -35.43 3.02 -0.49
N VAL A 158 -34.68 2.30 0.33
CA VAL A 158 -34.45 2.65 1.75
C VAL A 158 -33.24 3.57 1.94
N VAL A 159 -33.31 4.37 3.01
CA VAL A 159 -32.21 5.16 3.56
C VAL A 159 -31.30 4.26 4.39
N VAL A 160 -29.99 4.42 4.24
CA VAL A 160 -28.98 3.77 5.09
C VAL A 160 -27.98 4.83 5.56
N SER A 161 -27.69 4.86 6.86
CA SER A 161 -26.84 5.89 7.51
C SER A 161 -25.50 5.33 7.97
N ASP A 162 -25.55 4.52 9.02
CA ASP A 162 -24.37 3.94 9.65
C ASP A 162 -24.46 2.42 9.60
N ILE A 163 -23.30 1.80 9.50
CA ILE A 163 -23.12 0.36 9.49
C ILE A 163 -22.20 0.01 10.64
N GLN A 164 -22.71 -0.75 11.60
CA GLN A 164 -21.91 -1.34 12.65
C GLN A 164 -21.54 -2.77 12.22
N VAL A 165 -20.26 -3.11 12.33
CA VAL A 165 -19.76 -4.46 12.06
C VAL A 165 -18.96 -4.91 13.27
N ASP A 166 -19.43 -5.99 13.91
CA ASP A 166 -18.80 -6.59 15.07
C ASP A 166 -18.47 -8.05 14.78
N GLY A 167 -17.35 -8.53 15.33
CA GLY A 167 -16.98 -9.94 15.27
C GLY A 167 -15.63 -10.18 15.92
N GLY A 168 -14.96 -11.24 15.46
CA GLY A 168 -13.65 -11.68 15.95
C GLY A 168 -13.66 -13.17 16.29
N HIS A 169 -12.75 -13.58 17.15
CA HIS A 169 -12.59 -14.96 17.66
C HIS A 169 -12.09 -16.00 16.65
N THR A 170 -12.10 -15.71 15.35
CA THR A 170 -11.41 -16.56 14.35
C THR A 170 -10.74 -15.71 13.28
N ILE A 171 -9.65 -16.22 12.72
CA ILE A 171 -8.98 -15.63 11.57
C ILE A 171 -9.24 -16.50 10.35
N SER A 172 -9.47 -15.87 9.20
CA SER A 172 -9.57 -16.56 7.92
C SER A 172 -8.32 -17.42 7.68
N GLY A 173 -8.52 -18.70 7.33
CA GLY A 173 -7.41 -19.59 6.97
C GLY A 173 -6.58 -19.05 5.80
N PHE A 174 -7.20 -18.30 4.88
CA PHE A 174 -6.48 -17.61 3.79
C PHE A 174 -5.52 -16.57 4.32
N LEU A 175 -5.92 -15.81 5.34
CA LEU A 175 -5.04 -14.82 5.94
C LEU A 175 -3.85 -15.49 6.65
N VAL A 176 -4.08 -16.57 7.40
CA VAL A 176 -2.99 -17.32 8.04
C VAL A 176 -2.03 -17.88 7.00
N ALA A 177 -2.55 -18.46 5.90
CA ALA A 177 -1.72 -18.96 4.81
C ALA A 177 -0.91 -17.84 4.15
N ALA A 178 -1.54 -16.71 3.82
CA ALA A 178 -0.87 -15.55 3.25
C ALA A 178 0.24 -15.03 4.17
N LEU A 179 -0.02 -14.90 5.48
CA LEU A 179 0.98 -14.49 6.48
C LEU A 179 2.16 -15.46 6.56
N LEU A 180 1.91 -16.77 6.66
CA LEU A 180 2.96 -17.78 6.73
C LEU A 180 3.83 -17.77 5.48
N THR A 181 3.21 -17.69 4.30
CA THR A 181 3.94 -17.64 3.02
C THR A 181 4.75 -16.35 2.89
N THR A 182 4.23 -15.20 3.32
CA THR A 182 4.97 -13.93 3.38
C THR A 182 6.17 -14.03 4.31
N VAL A 183 6.00 -14.58 5.51
CA VAL A 183 7.10 -14.78 6.49
C VAL A 183 8.19 -15.69 5.92
N LEU A 184 7.80 -16.79 5.30
CA LEU A 184 8.73 -17.69 4.62
C LEU A 184 9.46 -16.99 3.47
N GLY A 185 8.75 -16.24 2.63
CA GLY A 185 9.33 -15.47 1.53
C GLY A 185 10.32 -14.42 2.01
N CYS A 186 9.91 -13.60 2.98
CA CYS A 186 10.74 -12.56 3.60
C CYS A 186 11.96 -13.13 4.34
N TYR A 187 11.92 -14.39 4.77
CA TYR A 187 13.10 -15.06 5.32
C TYR A 187 13.99 -15.64 4.23
N ILE A 188 13.43 -16.49 3.36
CA ILE A 188 14.16 -17.30 2.38
C ILE A 188 14.87 -16.39 1.36
N LEU A 189 14.21 -15.33 0.90
CA LEU A 189 14.76 -14.47 -0.15
C LEU A 189 16.05 -13.75 0.28
N PRO A 190 16.10 -13.04 1.43
CA PRO A 190 17.35 -12.52 1.98
C PRO A 190 18.43 -13.60 2.15
N ARG A 191 18.05 -14.80 2.59
CA ARG A 191 18.99 -15.91 2.78
C ARG A 191 19.60 -16.39 1.45
N GLN A 192 18.82 -16.40 0.37
CA GLN A 192 19.29 -16.75 -0.98
C GLN A 192 20.32 -15.74 -1.52
N ILE A 193 20.14 -14.45 -1.23
CA ILE A 193 21.10 -13.40 -1.63
C ILE A 193 22.29 -13.26 -0.65
N GLY A 194 22.42 -14.16 0.34
CA GLY A 194 23.56 -14.23 1.24
C GLY A 194 23.46 -13.35 2.49
N VAL A 195 22.30 -12.74 2.78
CA VAL A 195 22.08 -12.00 4.03
C VAL A 195 22.25 -12.96 5.21
N ARG A 196 22.98 -12.52 6.25
CA ARG A 196 23.24 -13.34 7.46
C ARG A 196 21.93 -13.59 8.20
N ILE A 197 21.83 -14.75 8.85
CA ILE A 197 20.61 -15.21 9.55
C ILE A 197 20.01 -14.16 10.49
N ARG A 198 20.85 -13.49 11.30
CA ARG A 198 20.42 -12.45 12.24
C ARG A 198 19.65 -11.31 11.57
N TRP A 199 20.07 -10.91 10.37
CA TRP A 199 19.44 -9.80 9.64
C TRP A 199 18.16 -10.25 8.95
N SER A 200 18.12 -11.48 8.42
CA SER A 200 16.88 -12.07 7.91
C SER A 200 15.82 -12.19 9.00
N VAL A 201 16.21 -12.61 10.21
CA VAL A 201 15.32 -12.65 11.38
C VAL A 201 14.83 -11.24 11.72
N VAL A 202 15.72 -10.23 11.80
CA VAL A 202 15.31 -8.84 12.06
C VAL A 202 14.32 -8.33 11.02
N ILE A 203 14.53 -8.59 9.73
CA ILE A 203 13.60 -8.19 8.66
C ILE A 203 12.23 -8.82 8.87
N VAL A 204 12.17 -10.13 9.10
CA VAL A 204 10.90 -10.84 9.34
C VAL A 204 10.22 -10.32 10.60
N SER A 205 10.97 -10.11 11.69
CA SER A 205 10.44 -9.55 12.93
C SER A 205 9.87 -8.14 12.72
N LEU A 206 10.53 -7.28 11.95
CA LEU A 206 10.02 -5.95 11.61
C LEU A 206 8.73 -6.05 10.79
N VAL A 207 8.67 -6.94 9.81
CA VAL A 207 7.43 -7.21 9.05
C VAL A 207 6.32 -7.65 10.00
N LEU A 208 6.58 -8.64 10.88
CA LEU A 208 5.59 -9.08 11.86
C LEU A 208 5.14 -7.94 12.78
N CYS A 209 6.06 -7.10 13.28
CA CYS A 209 5.70 -5.92 14.07
C CYS A 209 4.81 -4.94 13.31
N LEU A 210 5.12 -4.63 12.04
CA LEU A 210 4.27 -3.78 11.21
C LEU A 210 2.88 -4.38 11.00
N LEU A 211 2.81 -5.69 10.80
CA LEU A 211 1.55 -6.42 10.72
C LEU A 211 0.80 -6.40 12.07
N MET A 212 1.49 -6.43 13.21
CA MET A 212 0.85 -6.24 14.53
C MET A 212 0.24 -4.84 14.64
N VAL A 213 1.02 -3.81 14.31
CA VAL A 213 0.55 -2.42 14.33
C VAL A 213 -0.67 -2.27 13.43
N TRP A 214 -0.64 -2.84 12.22
CA TRP A 214 -1.78 -2.84 11.32
C TRP A 214 -3.05 -3.41 11.97
N GLN A 215 -2.93 -4.56 12.63
CA GLN A 215 -4.06 -5.22 13.27
C GLN A 215 -4.56 -4.47 14.51
N LEU A 216 -3.64 -3.90 15.31
CA LEU A 216 -3.96 -3.18 16.55
C LEU A 216 -4.48 -1.75 16.29
N SER A 217 -4.08 -1.11 15.20
CA SER A 217 -4.55 0.21 14.76
C SER A 217 -5.86 0.14 13.98
N SER A 218 -6.59 -0.97 14.10
CA SER A 218 -7.85 -1.24 13.41
C SER A 218 -7.79 -1.26 11.88
N LEU A 219 -6.63 -1.12 11.22
CA LEU A 219 -6.51 -1.01 9.75
C LEU A 219 -7.03 -2.25 8.98
N TRP A 220 -7.47 -3.30 9.67
CA TRP A 220 -8.26 -4.39 9.10
C TRP A 220 -9.57 -3.92 8.45
N TYR A 221 -10.13 -2.76 8.83
CA TYR A 221 -11.35 -2.21 8.20
C TYR A 221 -11.18 -1.88 6.72
N TYR A 222 -9.94 -1.74 6.23
CA TYR A 222 -9.66 -1.54 4.81
C TYR A 222 -9.78 -2.83 3.98
N ALA A 223 -9.72 -4.00 4.61
CA ALA A 223 -9.75 -5.30 3.92
C ALA A 223 -8.80 -5.37 2.69
N LEU A 224 -7.59 -4.83 2.85
CA LEU A 224 -6.50 -4.82 1.85
C LEU A 224 -5.34 -5.74 2.26
N PHE A 225 -5.46 -6.41 3.40
CA PHE A 225 -4.36 -7.10 4.05
C PHE A 225 -3.98 -8.38 3.29
N VAL A 226 -4.96 -9.18 2.86
CA VAL A 226 -4.71 -10.40 2.09
C VAL A 226 -4.11 -10.07 0.72
N PRO A 227 -4.67 -9.13 -0.08
CA PRO A 227 -4.04 -8.69 -1.33
C PRO A 227 -2.59 -8.23 -1.16
N LEU A 228 -2.30 -7.43 -0.12
CA LEU A 228 -0.95 -6.92 0.12
C LEU A 228 0.03 -8.04 0.46
N LEU A 229 -0.38 -9.03 1.26
CA LEU A 229 0.44 -10.20 1.55
C LEU A 229 0.69 -11.06 0.30
N TRP A 230 -0.33 -11.28 -0.54
CA TRP A 230 -0.15 -11.98 -1.81
C TRP A 230 0.77 -11.23 -2.77
N PHE A 231 0.69 -9.90 -2.79
CA PHE A 231 1.61 -9.07 -3.56
C PHE A 231 3.05 -9.30 -3.09
N VAL A 232 3.31 -9.22 -1.78
CA VAL A 232 4.64 -9.49 -1.21
C VAL A 232 5.09 -10.92 -1.51
N LEU A 233 4.19 -11.91 -1.47
CA LEU A 233 4.52 -13.29 -1.87
C LEU A 233 4.88 -13.40 -3.35
N GLY A 234 4.07 -12.81 -4.24
CA GLY A 234 4.32 -12.80 -5.68
C GLY A 234 5.68 -12.18 -6.00
N MET A 235 6.00 -11.09 -5.34
CA MET A 235 7.32 -10.44 -5.37
C MET A 235 8.44 -11.39 -4.94
N ASN A 236 8.27 -12.07 -3.81
CA ASN A 236 9.24 -13.05 -3.31
C ASN A 236 9.42 -14.23 -4.29
N PHE A 237 8.33 -14.71 -4.89
CA PHE A 237 8.34 -15.80 -5.87
C PHE A 237 9.08 -15.40 -7.15
N VAL A 238 8.80 -14.22 -7.71
CA VAL A 238 9.45 -13.72 -8.93
C VAL A 238 10.97 -13.62 -8.72
N VAL A 239 11.41 -13.06 -7.59
CA VAL A 239 12.84 -12.97 -7.27
C VAL A 239 13.45 -14.35 -7.05
N GLY A 240 12.75 -15.26 -6.36
CA GLY A 240 13.19 -16.64 -6.15
C GLY A 240 13.34 -17.43 -7.46
N LEU A 241 12.37 -17.30 -8.36
CA LEU A 241 12.39 -17.92 -9.70
C LEU A 241 13.56 -17.37 -10.53
N PHE A 242 13.76 -16.05 -10.52
CA PHE A 242 14.88 -15.42 -11.20
C PHE A 242 16.23 -15.95 -10.70
N ASN A 243 16.39 -16.04 -9.37
CA ASN A 243 17.58 -16.61 -8.76
C ASN A 243 17.77 -18.10 -9.15
N HIS A 244 16.69 -18.88 -9.17
CA HIS A 244 16.75 -20.29 -9.55
C HIS A 244 17.20 -20.47 -11.01
N LEU A 245 16.53 -19.78 -11.95
CA LEU A 245 16.86 -19.82 -13.38
C LEU A 245 18.33 -19.45 -13.61
N ARG A 246 18.81 -18.42 -12.92
CA ARG A 246 20.20 -18.01 -12.95
C ARG A 246 21.15 -19.12 -12.51
N THR A 247 20.90 -19.75 -11.35
CA THR A 247 21.78 -20.82 -10.86
C THR A 247 21.82 -22.04 -11.80
N ARG A 248 20.73 -22.32 -12.52
CA ARG A 248 20.72 -23.37 -13.57
C ARG A 248 21.56 -22.97 -14.77
N THR A 249 21.47 -21.73 -15.24
CA THR A 249 22.28 -21.27 -16.38
C THR A 249 23.77 -21.21 -16.05
N GLU A 250 24.13 -20.82 -14.82
CA GLU A 250 25.53 -20.79 -14.37
C GLU A 250 26.11 -22.21 -14.13
N GLY A 251 25.26 -23.22 -13.89
CA GLY A 251 25.69 -24.62 -13.73
C GLY A 251 25.81 -25.42 -15.03
N ALA A 252 25.20 -24.96 -16.13
CA ALA A 252 25.16 -25.69 -17.40
C ALA A 252 26.23 -25.24 -18.41
N ALA A 253 26.90 -24.11 -18.19
CA ALA A 253 27.95 -23.60 -19.07
C ALA A 253 29.27 -23.43 -18.30
N ILE A 254 30.29 -24.19 -18.69
CA ILE A 254 31.71 -23.94 -18.34
C ILE A 254 32.21 -22.71 -19.13
N LEU A 255 31.43 -21.62 -19.13
CA LEU A 255 31.85 -20.34 -19.68
C LEU A 255 31.74 -19.29 -18.56
N PRO A 256 32.87 -18.71 -18.13
CA PRO A 256 32.99 -17.91 -16.93
C PRO A 256 32.54 -16.47 -17.20
N VAL A 257 31.27 -16.28 -17.55
CA VAL A 257 30.68 -14.94 -17.57
C VAL A 257 29.60 -14.91 -16.50
N THR A 258 30.03 -14.80 -15.24
CA THR A 258 29.10 -14.38 -14.18
C THR A 258 28.55 -13.02 -14.62
N PRO A 259 27.23 -12.87 -14.82
CA PRO A 259 26.67 -11.56 -15.14
C PRO A 259 27.11 -10.60 -14.05
N SER A 260 27.60 -9.41 -14.45
CA SER A 260 28.00 -8.41 -13.46
C SER A 260 26.81 -8.14 -12.53
N ARG A 261 27.07 -7.91 -11.23
CA ARG A 261 26.02 -7.59 -10.24
C ARG A 261 25.07 -6.50 -10.73
N GLU A 262 25.60 -5.56 -11.53
CA GLU A 262 24.87 -4.52 -12.24
C GLU A 262 23.74 -5.09 -13.12
N ARG A 263 24.03 -6.08 -13.98
CA ARG A 263 23.02 -6.69 -14.85
C ARG A 263 21.91 -7.34 -14.04
N ILE A 264 22.26 -8.04 -12.95
CA ILE A 264 21.25 -8.64 -12.07
C ILE A 264 20.36 -7.56 -11.49
N PHE A 265 20.95 -6.50 -10.96
CA PHE A 265 20.20 -5.43 -10.32
C PHE A 265 19.28 -4.68 -11.30
N ILE A 266 19.78 -4.38 -12.51
CA ILE A 266 18.99 -3.78 -13.61
C ILE A 266 17.88 -4.73 -14.06
N THR A 267 18.17 -6.02 -14.22
CA THR A 267 17.17 -7.01 -14.67
C THR A 267 16.10 -7.21 -13.61
N SER A 268 16.46 -7.30 -12.32
CA SER A 268 15.50 -7.39 -11.21
C SER A 268 14.58 -6.17 -11.17
N PHE A 269 15.12 -4.96 -11.34
CA PHE A 269 14.30 -3.75 -11.45
C PHE A 269 13.37 -3.79 -12.66
N GLY A 270 13.91 -4.12 -13.84
CA GLY A 270 13.12 -4.17 -15.08
C GLY A 270 12.00 -5.21 -15.02
N VAL A 271 12.28 -6.41 -14.48
CA VAL A 271 11.27 -7.45 -14.24
C VAL A 271 10.22 -6.95 -13.25
N LEU A 272 10.64 -6.29 -12.17
CA LEU A 272 9.71 -5.74 -11.20
C LEU A 272 8.77 -4.71 -11.82
N VAL A 273 9.31 -3.70 -12.51
CA VAL A 273 8.50 -2.69 -13.20
C VAL A 273 7.58 -3.35 -14.23
N ALA A 274 8.07 -4.31 -15.01
CA ALA A 274 7.26 -5.00 -16.00
C ALA A 274 6.10 -5.78 -15.37
N VAL A 275 6.36 -6.50 -14.27
CA VAL A 275 5.32 -7.22 -13.51
C VAL A 275 4.32 -6.24 -12.90
N ASN A 276 4.81 -5.17 -12.29
CA ASN A 276 4.01 -4.13 -11.67
C ASN A 276 3.03 -3.49 -12.68
N VAL A 277 3.58 -2.98 -13.79
CA VAL A 277 2.80 -2.39 -14.88
C VAL A 277 1.82 -3.40 -15.47
N SER A 278 2.24 -4.65 -15.70
CA SER A 278 1.37 -5.68 -16.25
C SER A 278 0.20 -6.02 -15.34
N ILE A 279 0.44 -6.16 -14.04
CA ILE A 279 -0.61 -6.47 -13.05
C ILE A 279 -1.62 -5.32 -13.00
N PHE A 280 -1.17 -4.09 -12.74
CA PHE A 280 -2.09 -2.97 -12.58
C PHE A 280 -2.80 -2.61 -13.88
N THR A 281 -2.13 -2.71 -15.03
CA THR A 281 -2.78 -2.53 -16.34
C THR A 281 -3.84 -3.60 -16.59
N SER A 282 -3.55 -4.87 -16.25
CA SER A 282 -4.52 -5.96 -16.37
C SER A 282 -5.72 -5.74 -15.44
N LEU A 283 -5.48 -5.31 -14.20
CA LEU A 283 -6.54 -4.96 -13.26
C LEU A 283 -7.43 -3.83 -13.81
N TYR A 284 -6.82 -2.77 -14.33
CA TYR A 284 -7.53 -1.64 -14.92
C TYR A 284 -8.37 -2.07 -16.13
N LEU A 285 -7.81 -2.87 -17.04
CA LEU A 285 -8.49 -3.27 -18.28
C LEU A 285 -9.59 -4.30 -18.03
N LEU A 286 -9.33 -5.32 -17.21
CA LEU A 286 -10.21 -6.48 -17.03
C LEU A 286 -11.33 -6.24 -16.00
N PHE A 287 -11.14 -5.31 -15.06
CA PHE A 287 -12.09 -5.09 -13.96
C PHE A 287 -12.53 -3.62 -13.90
N PRO A 288 -13.48 -3.18 -14.76
CA PRO A 288 -13.95 -1.80 -14.79
C PRO A 288 -14.45 -1.29 -13.43
N ARG A 289 -15.04 -2.18 -12.62
CA ARG A 289 -15.57 -1.86 -11.29
C ARG A 289 -14.53 -1.43 -10.28
N ILE A 290 -13.25 -1.81 -10.44
CA ILE A 290 -12.18 -1.41 -9.51
C ILE A 290 -11.30 -0.30 -10.05
N ARG A 291 -11.55 0.22 -11.27
CA ARG A 291 -10.70 1.27 -11.85
C ARG A 291 -10.59 2.48 -10.95
N TYR A 292 -11.67 2.85 -10.27
CA TYR A 292 -11.65 3.97 -9.34
C TYR A 292 -10.59 3.77 -8.25
N LEU A 293 -10.36 2.54 -7.79
CA LEU A 293 -9.30 2.22 -6.82
C LEU A 293 -7.88 2.40 -7.37
N LEU A 294 -7.72 2.48 -8.69
CA LEU A 294 -6.43 2.48 -9.36
C LEU A 294 -5.99 3.87 -9.86
N PHE A 295 -6.91 4.83 -9.96
CA PHE A 295 -6.60 6.15 -10.54
C PHE A 295 -7.13 7.35 -9.78
N PHE A 296 -8.07 7.18 -8.84
CA PHE A 296 -8.40 8.30 -7.98
C PHE A 296 -7.30 8.47 -6.95
N GLU A 297 -7.07 9.73 -6.61
CA GLU A 297 -6.39 10.13 -5.39
C GLU A 297 -6.94 9.30 -4.22
N ASP A 298 -6.04 9.01 -3.30
CA ASP A 298 -6.23 8.36 -2.03
C ASP A 298 -6.60 6.88 -2.10
N GLN A 299 -6.35 6.23 -3.23
CA GLN A 299 -6.72 4.84 -3.45
C GLN A 299 -5.52 3.89 -3.41
N LEU A 300 -5.63 2.75 -4.10
CA LEU A 300 -4.74 1.61 -3.94
C LEU A 300 -3.32 1.91 -4.43
N ILE A 301 -3.17 2.52 -5.60
CA ILE A 301 -1.84 2.72 -6.19
C ILE A 301 -1.05 3.78 -5.41
N GLU A 302 -1.64 4.95 -5.17
CA GLU A 302 -1.07 5.98 -4.30
C GLU A 302 -0.73 5.43 -2.91
N SER A 303 -1.64 4.68 -2.28
CA SER A 303 -1.34 4.04 -0.99
C SER A 303 -0.13 3.11 -1.04
N ILE A 304 0.06 2.38 -2.15
CA ILE A 304 1.24 1.53 -2.33
C ILE A 304 2.49 2.39 -2.57
N ALA A 305 2.41 3.46 -3.36
CA ALA A 305 3.49 4.41 -3.58
C ALA A 305 3.94 5.06 -2.27
N ALA A 306 3.00 5.58 -1.47
CA ALA A 306 3.23 6.06 -0.11
C ALA A 306 3.96 5.03 0.76
N MET A 307 3.46 3.79 0.80
CA MET A 307 4.08 2.72 1.61
C MET A 307 5.50 2.36 1.11
N LEU A 308 5.75 2.41 -0.19
CA LEU A 308 7.08 2.24 -0.77
C LEU A 308 8.01 3.39 -0.37
N LEU A 309 7.55 4.64 -0.41
CA LEU A 309 8.31 5.82 0.05
C LEU A 309 8.68 5.71 1.53
N LEU A 310 7.74 5.29 2.38
CA LEU A 310 8.04 4.98 3.78
C LEU A 310 9.09 3.86 3.88
N GLY A 311 9.01 2.83 3.05
CA GLY A 311 10.01 1.77 2.94
C GLY A 311 11.41 2.28 2.56
N VAL A 312 11.51 3.21 1.61
CA VAL A 312 12.77 3.88 1.25
C VAL A 312 13.29 4.70 2.43
N CYS A 313 12.40 5.43 3.13
CA CYS A 313 12.74 6.21 4.30
C CYS A 313 13.40 5.36 5.40
N LEU A 314 12.71 4.30 5.81
CA LEU A 314 13.18 3.37 6.84
C LEU A 314 14.49 2.67 6.41
N SER A 315 14.59 2.25 5.15
CA SER A 315 15.80 1.65 4.60
C SER A 315 16.99 2.62 4.65
N GLY A 316 16.75 3.90 4.34
CA GLY A 316 17.76 4.96 4.43
C GLY A 316 18.27 5.14 5.85
N ILE A 317 17.36 5.21 6.84
CA ILE A 317 17.71 5.30 8.27
C ILE A 317 18.55 4.09 8.72
N VAL A 318 18.15 2.87 8.34
CA VAL A 318 18.90 1.65 8.67
C VAL A 318 20.29 1.66 8.02
N MET A 319 20.40 2.12 6.79
CA MET A 319 21.68 2.26 6.10
C MET A 319 22.57 3.33 6.76
N MET A 320 22.02 4.45 7.20
CA MET A 320 22.77 5.48 7.95
C MET A 320 23.40 4.91 9.22
N ALA A 321 22.65 4.07 9.96
CA ALA A 321 23.17 3.38 11.14
C ALA A 321 24.23 2.33 10.79
N SER A 322 24.04 1.60 9.68
CA SER A 322 24.93 0.52 9.25
C SER A 322 26.26 1.03 8.68
N PHE A 323 26.29 2.24 8.11
CA PHE A 323 27.45 2.81 7.45
C PHE A 323 28.18 3.85 8.31
N TRP A 324 28.23 3.66 9.63
CA TRP A 324 28.76 4.65 10.58
C TRP A 324 30.12 5.27 10.17
N SER A 325 31.03 4.46 9.62
CA SER A 325 32.37 4.88 9.17
C SER A 325 32.46 5.43 7.73
N MET A 326 31.38 5.39 6.94
CA MET A 326 31.37 5.79 5.53
C MET A 326 30.50 7.04 5.33
N ALA A 327 31.11 8.22 5.57
CA ALA A 327 30.41 9.51 5.58
C ALA A 327 29.58 9.79 4.30
N LEU A 328 30.10 9.46 3.13
CA LEU A 328 29.41 9.67 1.86
C LEU A 328 28.15 8.82 1.73
N GLN A 329 28.23 7.52 2.03
CA GLN A 329 27.07 6.62 1.97
C GLN A 329 26.01 7.00 2.99
N ARG A 330 26.41 7.46 4.18
CA ARG A 330 25.49 8.02 5.17
C ARG A 330 24.79 9.27 4.66
N ALA A 331 25.54 10.19 4.05
CA ALA A 331 24.97 11.40 3.47
C ALA A 331 23.95 11.07 2.38
N ILE A 332 24.30 10.19 1.44
CA ILE A 332 23.37 9.72 0.39
C ILE A 332 22.13 9.08 1.02
N ALA A 333 22.30 8.14 1.96
CA ALA A 333 21.18 7.49 2.64
C ALA A 333 20.28 8.49 3.38
N SER A 334 20.84 9.54 3.97
CA SER A 334 20.08 10.61 4.64
C SER A 334 19.26 11.47 3.68
N VAL A 335 19.77 11.69 2.47
CA VAL A 335 19.05 12.39 1.39
C VAL A 335 17.86 11.55 0.95
N PHE A 336 18.07 10.26 0.65
CA PHE A 336 16.97 9.36 0.30
C PHE A 336 15.93 9.25 1.43
N ALA A 337 16.38 9.15 2.68
CA ALA A 337 15.49 9.05 3.82
C ALA A 337 14.60 10.29 3.97
N SER A 338 15.19 11.47 3.89
CA SER A 338 14.47 12.75 3.99
C SER A 338 13.54 12.98 2.80
N ALA A 339 14.02 12.76 1.57
CA ALA A 339 13.22 12.96 0.37
C ALA A 339 12.01 12.03 0.32
N SER A 340 12.20 10.76 0.70
CA SER A 340 11.11 9.78 0.70
C SER A 340 10.14 9.99 1.86
N LEU A 341 10.58 10.57 2.98
CA LEU A 341 9.67 11.00 4.04
C LEU A 341 8.76 12.13 3.56
N VAL A 342 9.32 13.12 2.87
CA VAL A 342 8.53 14.23 2.29
C VAL A 342 7.54 13.70 1.26
N GLY A 343 7.99 12.84 0.34
CA GLY A 343 7.08 12.21 -0.63
C GLY A 343 5.99 11.38 0.05
N PHE A 344 6.34 10.55 1.05
CA PHE A 344 5.34 9.80 1.81
C PHE A 344 4.30 10.71 2.45
N LEU A 345 4.72 11.84 3.01
CA LEU A 345 3.81 12.81 3.60
C LEU A 345 2.90 13.44 2.54
N ASP A 346 3.41 13.77 1.36
CA ASP A 346 2.62 14.30 0.23
C ASP A 346 1.48 13.31 -0.13
N GLU A 347 1.82 12.04 -0.35
CA GLU A 347 0.91 10.96 -0.79
C GLU A 347 -0.09 10.48 0.29
N VAL A 348 0.00 11.02 1.52
CA VAL A 348 -0.95 10.71 2.60
C VAL A 348 -1.60 11.99 3.13
N SER A 349 -1.68 13.00 2.26
CA SER A 349 -2.29 14.30 2.52
C SER A 349 -1.65 14.96 3.76
N TYR A 350 -0.32 15.06 3.78
CA TYR A 350 0.52 15.53 4.90
C TYR A 350 0.29 14.83 6.24
N GLY A 351 -0.11 13.57 6.23
CA GLY A 351 -0.39 12.80 7.44
C GLY A 351 -1.76 13.09 8.05
N GLN A 352 -2.63 13.83 7.34
CA GLN A 352 -4.02 14.06 7.74
C GLN A 352 -4.71 12.76 8.18
N ARG A 353 -4.50 11.69 7.40
CA ARG A 353 -5.08 10.37 7.60
C ARG A 353 -4.57 9.67 8.86
N PHE A 354 -3.30 9.89 9.20
CA PHE A 354 -2.65 9.24 10.34
C PHE A 354 -2.89 10.00 11.65
N PHE A 355 -2.89 11.33 11.57
CA PHE A 355 -2.96 12.18 12.76
C PHE A 355 -4.36 12.77 13.00
N GLY A 356 -5.29 12.60 12.07
CA GLY A 356 -6.70 12.99 12.23
C GLY A 356 -6.97 14.49 12.16
N PHE A 357 -6.10 15.26 11.49
CA PHE A 357 -6.36 16.68 11.25
C PHE A 357 -7.36 16.84 10.07
N SER A 358 -7.99 18.01 9.94
CA SER A 358 -8.86 18.32 8.80
C SER A 358 -8.03 18.78 7.60
N THR A 359 -8.40 18.37 6.37
CA THR A 359 -7.81 18.91 5.13
C THR A 359 -7.92 20.43 5.16
N TRP A 360 -6.84 21.12 4.81
CA TRP A 360 -6.90 22.56 4.63
C TRP A 360 -7.49 22.85 3.26
N TYR A 361 -8.49 23.73 3.22
CA TYR A 361 -9.08 24.21 1.99
C TYR A 361 -8.66 25.65 1.76
N ILE A 362 -8.15 25.94 0.56
CA ILE A 362 -7.84 27.29 0.11
C ILE A 362 -8.63 27.54 -1.17
N TYR A 363 -9.65 28.40 -1.10
CA TYR A 363 -10.64 28.63 -2.17
C TYR A 363 -11.32 27.35 -2.67
N ASP A 364 -11.89 26.58 -1.74
CA ASP A 364 -12.60 25.32 -2.01
C ASP A 364 -11.75 24.22 -2.66
N LYS A 365 -10.44 24.43 -2.83
CA LYS A 365 -9.50 23.40 -3.25
C LYS A 365 -8.79 22.82 -2.02
N PRO A 366 -8.79 21.49 -1.82
CA PRO A 366 -7.97 20.86 -0.80
C PRO A 366 -6.49 21.15 -1.07
N VAL A 367 -5.69 21.18 -0.01
CA VAL A 367 -4.22 21.24 -0.09
C VAL A 367 -3.69 19.94 0.48
N ASP A 368 -3.62 18.91 -0.34
CA ASP A 368 -3.13 17.59 0.03
C ASP A 368 -1.70 17.33 -0.46
N GLY A 369 -1.23 18.08 -1.47
CA GLY A 369 0.15 17.97 -1.96
C GLY A 369 0.86 19.30 -2.26
N VAL A 370 2.17 19.25 -2.51
CA VAL A 370 2.93 20.41 -3.03
C VAL A 370 2.41 20.81 -4.42
N HIS A 371 1.94 19.84 -5.20
CA HIS A 371 1.45 20.06 -6.56
C HIS A 371 0.17 20.93 -6.58
N ASP A 372 -0.68 20.86 -5.56
CA ASP A 372 -1.87 21.71 -5.41
C ASP A 372 -1.60 23.19 -5.33
N ILE A 373 -0.42 23.57 -4.84
CA ILE A 373 -0.01 24.96 -4.67
C ILE A 373 -0.11 25.71 -6.01
N LEU A 374 0.19 25.03 -7.12
CA LEU A 374 0.10 25.61 -8.47
C LEU A 374 -1.34 25.85 -8.92
N ASP A 375 -2.27 24.99 -8.51
CA ASP A 375 -3.67 25.15 -8.84
C ASP A 375 -4.34 26.20 -7.94
N ILE A 376 -3.97 26.24 -6.65
CA ILE A 376 -4.39 27.31 -5.72
C ILE A 376 -3.95 28.67 -6.28
N LEU A 377 -2.72 28.77 -6.80
CA LEU A 377 -2.21 29.98 -7.45
C LEU A 377 -3.06 30.47 -8.62
N ARG A 378 -3.66 29.55 -9.37
CA ARG A 378 -4.49 29.88 -10.54
C ARG A 378 -5.84 30.45 -10.13
N VAL A 379 -6.41 29.99 -9.02
CA VAL A 379 -7.73 30.41 -8.53
C VAL A 379 -7.68 31.56 -7.51
N MET A 380 -6.51 31.82 -6.92
CA MET A 380 -6.34 32.81 -5.86
C MET A 380 -6.55 34.26 -6.34
N PRO A 381 -7.45 35.03 -5.69
CA PRO A 381 -7.63 36.46 -5.93
C PRO A 381 -6.35 37.26 -5.71
N ALA A 382 -6.18 38.35 -6.45
CA ALA A 382 -4.97 39.18 -6.36
C ALA A 382 -4.72 39.75 -4.95
N SER A 383 -5.78 40.00 -4.17
CA SER A 383 -5.70 40.54 -2.80
C SER A 383 -4.96 39.63 -1.82
N ASP A 384 -5.04 38.32 -2.03
CA ASP A 384 -4.59 37.33 -1.04
C ASP A 384 -3.23 36.74 -1.41
N ARG A 385 -2.70 37.12 -2.58
CA ARG A 385 -1.40 36.70 -3.08
C ARG A 385 -0.25 37.05 -2.13
N MET A 386 -0.38 38.10 -1.30
CA MET A 386 0.68 38.49 -0.36
C MET A 386 0.97 37.40 0.68
N TRP A 387 -0.06 36.85 1.32
CA TRP A 387 0.10 35.77 2.31
C TRP A 387 0.63 34.50 1.67
N PHE A 388 0.16 34.23 0.45
CA PHE A 388 0.67 33.13 -0.34
C PHE A 388 2.14 33.31 -0.72
N PHE A 389 2.57 34.51 -1.12
CA PHE A 389 3.98 34.80 -1.40
C PHE A 389 4.85 34.63 -0.15
N LEU A 390 4.32 34.95 1.05
CA LEU A 390 5.01 34.69 2.31
C LEU A 390 5.17 33.18 2.55
N LEU A 391 4.10 32.39 2.37
CA LEU A 391 4.15 30.93 2.46
C LEU A 391 5.15 30.35 1.45
N MET A 392 5.11 30.81 0.20
CA MET A 392 6.05 30.40 -0.85
C MET A 392 7.48 30.82 -0.53
N ALA A 393 7.71 31.95 0.13
CA ALA A 393 9.05 32.34 0.58
C ALA A 393 9.57 31.38 1.65
N VAL A 394 8.71 30.93 2.58
CA VAL A 394 9.07 29.91 3.59
C VAL A 394 9.36 28.57 2.92
N MET A 395 8.50 28.11 2.01
CA MET A 395 8.71 26.87 1.26
C MET A 395 9.97 26.94 0.40
N ALA A 396 10.20 28.07 -0.28
CA ALA A 396 11.41 28.32 -1.05
C ALA A 396 12.65 28.32 -0.16
N LEU A 397 12.58 28.83 1.07
CA LEU A 397 13.68 28.75 2.04
C LEU A 397 13.96 27.30 2.44
N ILE A 398 12.94 26.49 2.73
CA ILE A 398 13.08 25.06 3.05
C ILE A 398 13.71 24.31 1.87
N VAL A 399 13.16 24.49 0.67
CA VAL A 399 13.70 23.91 -0.56
C VAL A 399 15.13 24.39 -0.80
N SER A 400 15.44 25.67 -0.56
CA SER A 400 16.80 26.20 -0.69
C SER A 400 17.77 25.56 0.30
N VAL A 401 17.35 25.27 1.54
CA VAL A 401 18.18 24.54 2.52
C VAL A 401 18.42 23.09 2.07
N ILE A 402 17.40 22.42 1.53
CA ILE A 402 17.52 21.07 0.97
C ILE A 402 18.46 21.09 -0.24
N LEU A 403 18.24 22.00 -1.19
CA LEU A 403 19.07 22.17 -2.38
C LEU A 403 20.50 22.58 -2.01
N TRP A 404 20.69 23.43 -1.01
CA TRP A 404 22.01 23.80 -0.50
C TRP A 404 22.74 22.57 0.06
N LYS A 405 22.08 21.76 0.90
CA LYS A 405 22.67 20.50 1.36
C LYS A 405 23.01 19.59 0.18
N THR A 406 22.08 19.41 -0.75
CA THR A 406 22.31 18.62 -1.97
C THR A 406 23.48 19.17 -2.79
N TYR A 407 23.60 20.49 -2.91
CA TYR A 407 24.68 21.19 -3.62
C TYR A 407 26.04 21.01 -2.93
N VAL A 408 26.11 21.17 -1.60
CA VAL A 408 27.31 20.92 -0.81
C VAL A 408 27.80 19.47 -1.01
N TYR A 409 26.88 18.52 -1.12
CA TYR A 409 27.21 17.12 -1.41
C TYR A 409 27.25 16.78 -2.91
N TRP A 410 26.94 17.72 -3.81
CA TRP A 410 26.77 17.46 -5.24
C TRP A 410 28.06 17.02 -5.90
N SER A 411 29.17 17.69 -5.60
CA SER A 411 30.49 17.29 -6.12
C SER A 411 30.85 15.86 -5.69
N HIS A 412 30.49 15.47 -4.46
CA HIS A 412 30.67 14.12 -3.94
C HIS A 412 29.70 13.11 -4.58
N MET A 413 28.45 13.49 -4.82
CA MET A 413 27.47 12.64 -5.51
C MET A 413 27.85 12.44 -6.98
N VAL A 414 28.24 13.48 -7.71
CA VAL A 414 28.67 13.40 -9.11
C VAL A 414 29.93 12.56 -9.24
N SER A 415 30.92 12.77 -8.36
CA SER A 415 32.11 11.91 -8.34
C SER A 415 31.77 10.46 -8.01
N PHE A 416 30.83 10.22 -7.09
CA PHE A 416 30.32 8.88 -6.81
C PHE A 416 29.61 8.27 -8.01
N VAL A 417 28.70 8.98 -8.67
CA VAL A 417 27.98 8.50 -9.88
C VAL A 417 28.94 8.14 -11.01
N ARG A 418 30.09 8.82 -11.10
CA ARG A 418 31.15 8.48 -12.07
C ARG A 418 31.88 7.18 -11.73
N THR A 419 31.90 6.77 -10.46
CA THR A 419 32.43 5.46 -10.09
C THR A 419 31.54 4.35 -10.64
N ARG A 420 32.11 3.16 -10.83
CA ARG A 420 31.37 2.00 -11.32
C ARG A 420 30.14 1.69 -10.46
N ASP A 421 30.28 1.78 -9.13
CA ASP A 421 29.19 1.50 -8.19
C ASP A 421 28.10 2.59 -8.23
N GLY A 422 28.47 3.86 -8.43
CA GLY A 422 27.50 4.96 -8.51
C GLY A 422 26.77 5.08 -9.84
N LYS A 423 27.23 4.42 -10.92
CA LYS A 423 26.51 4.41 -12.22
C LYS A 423 25.12 3.79 -12.10
N LEU A 424 24.96 2.75 -11.28
CA LEU A 424 23.65 2.14 -11.02
C LEU A 424 22.73 3.12 -10.30
N MET A 425 23.22 3.78 -9.25
CA MET A 425 22.46 4.82 -8.55
C MET A 425 22.04 5.92 -9.52
N GLY A 426 22.96 6.42 -10.34
CA GLY A 426 22.69 7.45 -11.35
C GLY A 426 21.65 7.01 -12.37
N LEU A 427 21.67 5.74 -12.82
CA LEU A 427 20.66 5.18 -13.72
C LEU A 427 19.27 5.20 -13.09
N PHE A 428 19.12 4.73 -11.85
CA PHE A 428 17.80 4.70 -11.21
C PHE A 428 17.30 6.10 -10.85
N LEU A 429 18.19 7.02 -10.47
CA LEU A 429 17.83 8.43 -10.29
C LEU A 429 17.36 9.07 -11.60
N LEU A 430 17.98 8.71 -12.73
CA LEU A 430 17.53 9.16 -14.04
C LEU A 430 16.15 8.60 -14.39
N ILE A 431 15.91 7.30 -14.15
CA ILE A 431 14.60 6.67 -14.37
C ILE A 431 13.53 7.34 -13.51
N SER A 432 13.82 7.54 -12.22
CA SER A 432 12.95 8.26 -11.27
C SER A 432 12.63 9.66 -11.79
N LEU A 433 13.63 10.43 -12.20
CA LEU A 433 13.45 11.78 -12.76
C LEU A 433 12.56 11.77 -14.01
N VAL A 434 12.78 10.84 -14.93
CA VAL A 434 11.96 10.71 -16.15
C VAL A 434 10.51 10.39 -15.78
N CYS A 435 10.27 9.47 -14.84
CA CYS A 435 8.92 9.12 -14.40
C CYS A 435 8.23 10.29 -13.70
N VAL A 436 8.93 11.04 -12.83
CA VAL A 436 8.38 12.27 -12.20
C VAL A 436 7.98 13.29 -13.27
N ILE A 437 8.88 13.58 -14.22
CA ILE A 437 8.58 14.55 -15.30
C ILE A 437 7.33 14.12 -16.09
N LEU A 438 7.21 12.83 -16.42
CA LEU A 438 6.05 12.31 -17.12
C LEU A 438 4.77 12.41 -16.28
N SER A 439 4.82 12.02 -15.00
CA SER A 439 3.68 12.11 -14.08
C SER A 439 3.19 13.55 -13.94
N THR A 440 4.09 14.47 -13.57
CA THR A 440 3.78 15.90 -13.44
C THR A 440 3.31 16.51 -14.76
N THR A 441 3.76 16.01 -15.91
CA THR A 441 3.26 16.48 -17.21
C THR A 441 1.81 16.04 -17.44
N ILE A 442 1.44 14.82 -17.05
CA ILE A 442 0.07 14.31 -17.15
C ILE A 442 -0.86 15.18 -16.29
N ASP A 443 -0.46 15.41 -15.03
CA ASP A 443 -1.18 16.25 -14.08
C ASP A 443 -1.34 17.68 -14.60
N PHE A 444 -0.23 18.32 -14.97
CA PHE A 444 -0.20 19.71 -15.42
C PHE A 444 -1.04 19.96 -16.68
N LEU A 445 -1.05 19.00 -17.61
CA LEU A 445 -1.86 19.07 -18.84
C LEU A 445 -3.33 18.71 -18.61
N ARG A 446 -3.72 18.37 -17.37
CA ARG A 446 -5.08 18.00 -16.96
C ARG A 446 -5.66 16.91 -17.85
N LEU A 447 -4.86 15.90 -18.18
CA LEU A 447 -5.30 14.77 -19.01
C LEU A 447 -6.20 13.77 -18.24
N GLN A 448 -6.76 14.17 -17.08
CA GLN A 448 -7.23 13.30 -16.00
C GLN A 448 -8.46 12.37 -16.22
N PRO A 449 -9.18 12.30 -17.37
CA PRO A 449 -10.17 11.24 -17.53
C PRO A 449 -9.53 9.84 -17.72
N GLY A 450 -9.65 8.98 -16.69
CA GLY A 450 -9.50 7.54 -16.81
C GLY A 450 -8.06 7.05 -16.94
N TRP A 451 -7.60 6.77 -18.17
CA TRP A 451 -6.32 6.06 -18.38
C TRP A 451 -5.10 6.90 -18.03
N PHE A 452 -5.15 8.21 -18.25
CA PHE A 452 -4.01 9.08 -17.95
C PHE A 452 -3.82 9.25 -16.44
N ALA A 453 -4.89 9.47 -15.67
CA ALA A 453 -4.82 9.45 -14.21
C ALA A 453 -4.27 8.11 -13.70
N PHE A 454 -4.72 6.99 -14.26
CA PHE A 454 -4.14 5.67 -13.93
C PHE A 454 -2.63 5.59 -14.25
N ALA A 455 -2.21 6.14 -15.37
CA ALA A 455 -0.81 6.11 -15.79
C ALA A 455 0.08 7.02 -14.93
N GLU A 456 -0.43 8.16 -14.49
CA GLU A 456 0.18 9.08 -13.52
C GLU A 456 0.51 8.36 -12.21
N GLU A 457 -0.51 7.80 -11.56
CA GLU A 457 -0.39 6.99 -10.33
C GLU A 457 0.62 5.85 -10.48
N LEU A 458 0.56 5.14 -11.62
CA LEU A 458 1.46 4.03 -11.91
C LEU A 458 2.91 4.50 -12.13
N LEU A 459 3.11 5.68 -12.72
CA LEU A 459 4.43 6.30 -12.89
C LEU A 459 5.00 6.70 -11.54
N GLU A 460 4.20 7.30 -10.66
CA GLU A 460 4.60 7.69 -9.30
C GLU A 460 5.02 6.48 -8.47
N MET A 461 4.22 5.42 -8.46
CA MET A 461 4.64 4.16 -7.83
C MET A 461 5.98 3.66 -8.41
N ASN A 462 6.24 3.78 -9.72
CA ASN A 462 7.52 3.39 -10.32
C ASN A 462 8.68 4.35 -9.97
N VAL A 463 8.41 5.64 -9.72
CA VAL A 463 9.39 6.58 -9.13
C VAL A 463 9.87 6.03 -7.80
N THR A 464 8.95 5.62 -6.92
CA THR A 464 9.29 5.11 -5.58
C THR A 464 10.13 3.82 -5.65
N LEU A 465 9.80 2.91 -6.57
CA LEU A 465 10.59 1.69 -6.83
C LEU A 465 12.00 2.03 -7.34
N ALA A 466 12.13 2.99 -8.24
CA ALA A 466 13.42 3.44 -8.74
C ALA A 466 14.27 4.05 -7.61
N LEU A 467 13.67 4.86 -6.72
CA LEU A 467 14.35 5.41 -5.55
C LEU A 467 14.84 4.31 -4.59
N LEU A 468 14.03 3.27 -4.36
CA LEU A 468 14.42 2.13 -3.54
C LEU A 468 15.65 1.40 -4.11
N PHE A 469 15.64 1.13 -5.42
CA PHE A 469 16.77 0.50 -6.10
C PHE A 469 18.01 1.42 -6.13
N ALA A 470 17.82 2.73 -6.33
CA ALA A 470 18.89 3.70 -6.24
C ALA A 470 19.56 3.65 -4.86
N LEU A 471 18.77 3.65 -3.79
CA LEU A 471 19.27 3.52 -2.42
C LEU A 471 20.02 2.20 -2.20
N PHE A 472 19.43 1.06 -2.58
CA PHE A 472 20.08 -0.25 -2.41
C PHE A 472 21.36 -0.41 -3.24
N SER A 473 21.49 0.28 -4.37
CA SER A 473 22.73 0.28 -5.16
C SER A 473 23.90 0.88 -4.37
N VAL A 474 23.64 1.83 -3.45
CA VAL A 474 24.64 2.41 -2.54
C VAL A 474 25.16 1.38 -1.54
N ALA A 475 24.35 0.38 -1.18
CA ALA A 475 24.70 -0.67 -0.24
C ALA A 475 25.53 -1.81 -0.85
N LEU A 476 25.71 -1.83 -2.17
CA LEU A 476 26.46 -2.89 -2.83
C LEU A 476 27.93 -2.86 -2.37
N PRO A 477 28.51 -4.02 -1.95
CA PRO A 477 29.90 -4.06 -1.52
C PRO A 477 30.83 -3.58 -2.64
N ARG A 478 31.63 -2.54 -2.37
CA ARG A 478 32.67 -2.09 -3.29
C ARG A 478 33.61 -3.26 -3.54
N ARG A 479 33.92 -3.55 -4.82
CA ARG A 479 35.04 -4.44 -5.11
C ARG A 479 36.30 -3.72 -4.64
N VAL A 480 37.02 -4.32 -3.71
CA VAL A 480 38.40 -3.92 -3.41
C VAL A 480 39.18 -4.28 -4.67
N SER A 481 39.49 -3.27 -5.48
CA SER A 481 40.32 -3.38 -6.68
C SER A 481 41.78 -3.53 -6.31
#